data_AF-A0AAV2NPS9-F1
#
_entry.id   AF-A0AAV2NPS9-F1
#
_cell.length_a   1.000
_cell.length_b   1.000
_cell.length_c   1.000
_cell.angle_alpha   90.00
_cell.angle_beta   90.00
_cell.angle_gamma   90.00
#
_symmetry.space_group_name_H-M   'P 1'
#
loop_
_entity.id
_entity.type
_entity.pdbx_description
1 polymer ?
#
loop_
_entity_poly.entity_id
_entity_poly.type
_entity_poly.pdbx_seq_one_letter_code
_entity_poly.pdbx_strand_id
1 'polypeptide(L)'
;MRGQRIINHKEKNLENWRDRAEDNDATRVQGKSLKNKHKIDDDASQRERLTEQLNRGILECLVCYEHIKQSEYVWSCNNCYHVLHLKCIKKWAKSSQSENSWKCPACRDISFLIPEEYFCFCEKRKMPEWNRRDVVHSCGEICGRNLSKNNCTHKCILLCHPGSCPQCVAMVTKYCGCGRMSKMLLCSAHQLLQCVSICEKDLSCGKHTCQRKYHQGECGPCDETVRQTCFCGKKTQEVPCRANVTDMYMFL
;
A
#
# COMPACT_ATOMS: atom_id res chain seq x y z
N MET A 1 56.29 35.39 -18.14
CA MET A 1 55.17 36.20 -17.60
C MET A 1 54.51 36.96 -18.75
N ARG A 2 53.18 37.18 -18.67
CA ARG A 2 52.38 38.30 -19.25
C ARG A 2 52.35 38.56 -20.78
N GLY A 3 51.17 39.01 -21.24
CA GLY A 3 50.86 39.49 -22.61
C GLY A 3 49.82 38.61 -23.32
N GLN A 4 48.51 38.57 -23.02
CA GLN A 4 47.51 39.57 -22.57
C GLN A 4 46.81 40.35 -23.71
N ARG A 5 45.47 40.45 -23.60
CA ARG A 5 44.45 41.25 -24.34
C ARG A 5 43.81 40.60 -25.59
N ILE A 6 42.50 40.76 -25.88
CA ILE A 6 41.35 41.26 -25.07
C ILE A 6 39.99 40.63 -25.48
N ILE A 7 39.00 40.79 -24.60
CA ILE A 7 37.59 40.37 -24.55
C ILE A 7 36.65 41.25 -25.40
N ASN A 8 35.55 40.70 -25.98
CA ASN A 8 34.22 41.33 -25.86
C ASN A 8 33.01 40.37 -26.08
N HIS A 9 31.83 40.81 -25.65
CA HIS A 9 30.61 40.02 -25.33
C HIS A 9 29.42 40.23 -26.30
N LYS A 10 28.32 39.48 -26.03
CA LYS A 10 26.89 39.64 -26.46
C LYS A 10 26.48 38.98 -27.79
N GLU A 11 25.25 38.48 -27.99
CA GLU A 11 24.13 38.14 -27.08
C GLU A 11 23.24 37.04 -27.72
N LYS A 12 22.26 36.51 -26.97
CA LYS A 12 21.35 35.44 -27.45
C LYS A 12 20.32 35.95 -28.47
N ASN A 13 19.84 35.07 -29.34
CA ASN A 13 18.39 35.00 -29.57
C ASN A 13 17.92 33.55 -29.84
N LEU A 14 16.71 33.23 -29.37
CA LEU A 14 16.01 31.96 -29.63
C LEU A 14 14.89 32.24 -30.63
N GLU A 15 14.80 31.49 -31.71
CA GLU A 15 13.57 31.42 -32.51
C GLU A 15 13.13 29.96 -32.73
N ASN A 16 11.83 29.76 -32.58
CA ASN A 16 11.17 28.46 -32.47
C ASN A 16 10.40 28.18 -33.76
N TRP A 17 10.86 27.24 -34.57
CA TRP A 17 10.34 26.95 -35.92
C TRP A 17 9.30 25.81 -35.95
N ARG A 18 8.40 25.78 -34.97
CA ARG A 18 7.09 25.15 -35.20
C ARG A 18 6.31 26.08 -36.13
N ASP A 19 6.24 25.70 -37.40
CA ASP A 19 5.08 25.83 -38.32
C ASP A 19 5.52 26.03 -39.77
N ARG A 20 5.69 24.92 -40.50
CA ARG A 20 5.40 24.86 -41.94
C ARG A 20 5.07 23.44 -42.38
N ALA A 21 4.00 23.31 -43.17
CA ALA A 21 3.44 22.06 -43.63
C ALA A 21 3.88 21.73 -45.08
N GLU A 22 3.75 20.43 -45.41
CA GLU A 22 3.56 19.85 -46.76
C GLU A 22 4.60 20.16 -47.87
N ASP A 23 5.31 19.12 -48.34
CA ASP A 23 4.91 18.39 -49.56
C ASP A 23 5.56 16.98 -49.61
N ASN A 24 5.10 16.13 -50.53
CA ASN A 24 5.53 14.76 -50.75
C ASN A 24 6.77 14.68 -51.66
N ASP A 25 7.65 13.70 -51.41
CA ASP A 25 8.22 12.92 -52.50
C ASP A 25 8.45 11.45 -52.05
N ALA A 26 8.29 10.52 -52.99
CA ALA A 26 8.22 9.10 -52.75
C ALA A 26 9.43 8.36 -53.32
N THR A 27 10.35 7.91 -52.47
CA THR A 27 11.26 6.82 -52.84
C THR A 27 11.36 5.72 -51.79
N ARG A 28 11.24 4.48 -52.29
CA ARG A 28 11.11 3.23 -51.55
C ARG A 28 12.47 2.52 -51.49
N VAL A 29 13.04 2.35 -50.29
CA VAL A 29 14.05 1.31 -50.03
C VAL A 29 13.72 0.60 -48.72
N GLN A 30 13.65 -0.73 -48.78
CA GLN A 30 13.27 -1.60 -47.67
C GLN A 30 14.46 -1.81 -46.71
N GLY A 31 14.20 -1.89 -45.41
CA GLY A 31 15.24 -2.24 -44.43
C GLY A 31 15.03 -1.67 -43.02
N LYS A 32 13.88 -1.93 -42.39
CA LYS A 32 13.66 -1.55 -40.98
C LYS A 32 13.28 -2.75 -40.14
N SER A 33 14.27 -3.19 -39.35
CA SER A 33 14.13 -4.10 -38.22
C SER A 33 12.87 -3.78 -37.41
N LEU A 34 12.05 -4.79 -37.14
CA LEU A 34 10.92 -4.73 -36.23
C LEU A 34 11.43 -4.58 -34.78
N LYS A 35 11.90 -3.37 -34.44
CA LYS A 35 11.99 -2.92 -33.05
C LYS A 35 10.58 -2.77 -32.52
N ASN A 36 9.97 -3.89 -32.14
CA ASN A 36 8.72 -3.91 -31.40
C ASN A 36 8.98 -3.34 -30.01
N LYS A 37 8.99 -2.00 -29.93
CA LYS A 37 9.09 -1.25 -28.68
C LYS A 37 7.80 -1.50 -27.93
N HIS A 38 7.78 -2.59 -27.15
CA HIS A 38 6.71 -2.88 -26.19
C HIS A 38 6.39 -1.56 -25.47
N LYS A 39 5.16 -1.08 -25.64
CA LYS A 39 4.66 0.00 -24.80
C LYS A 39 4.76 -0.53 -23.38
N ILE A 40 5.51 0.17 -22.54
CA ILE A 40 5.56 -0.17 -21.11
C ILE A 40 4.16 0.09 -20.60
N ASP A 41 3.52 -0.98 -20.13
CA ASP A 41 2.21 -0.92 -19.51
C ASP A 41 2.38 -0.31 -18.12
N ASP A 42 1.98 0.95 -17.98
CA ASP A 42 2.22 1.77 -16.78
C ASP A 42 1.30 1.37 -15.61
N ASP A 43 0.30 0.51 -15.87
CA ASP A 43 -0.59 -0.10 -14.86
C ASP A 43 -0.05 -1.44 -14.31
N ALA A 44 1.02 -1.99 -14.90
CA ALA A 44 1.54 -3.30 -14.52
C ALA A 44 2.04 -3.32 -13.06
N SER A 45 1.57 -4.30 -12.27
CA SER A 45 1.97 -4.39 -10.86
C SER A 45 3.45 -4.72 -10.72
N GLN A 46 4.02 -4.40 -9.54
CA GLN A 46 5.41 -4.73 -9.22
C GLN A 46 5.75 -6.21 -9.47
N ARG A 47 4.79 -7.13 -9.21
CA ARG A 47 4.93 -8.56 -9.46
C ARG A 47 5.06 -8.86 -10.95
N GLU A 48 4.17 -8.32 -11.80
CA GLU A 48 4.26 -8.51 -13.25
C GLU A 48 5.59 -7.96 -13.78
N ARG A 49 5.95 -6.73 -13.41
CA ARG A 49 7.19 -6.08 -13.84
C ARG A 49 8.44 -6.87 -13.46
N LEU A 50 8.54 -7.32 -12.20
CA LEU A 50 9.67 -8.15 -11.75
C LEU A 50 9.70 -9.51 -12.46
N THR A 51 8.54 -10.15 -12.63
CA THR A 51 8.42 -11.44 -13.35
C THR A 51 8.96 -11.31 -14.78
N GLU A 52 8.51 -10.29 -15.51
CA GLU A 52 8.93 -10.06 -16.89
C GLU A 52 10.41 -9.70 -17.02
N GLN A 53 10.92 -8.83 -16.14
CA GLN A 53 12.33 -8.42 -16.16
C GLN A 53 13.28 -9.56 -15.79
N LEU A 54 12.91 -10.42 -14.83
CA LEU A 54 13.69 -11.62 -14.47
C LEU A 54 13.63 -12.70 -15.55
N ASN A 55 12.44 -12.98 -16.10
CA ASN A 55 12.27 -13.96 -17.17
C ASN A 55 13.08 -13.59 -18.42
N ARG A 56 13.15 -12.30 -18.77
CA ARG A 56 13.99 -11.79 -19.86
C ARG A 56 15.48 -11.63 -19.52
N GLY A 57 15.87 -11.74 -18.24
CA GLY A 57 17.24 -11.49 -17.78
C GLY A 57 17.70 -10.04 -17.95
N ILE A 58 16.79 -9.08 -17.81
CA ILE A 58 17.02 -7.62 -17.99
C ILE A 58 16.86 -6.82 -16.68
N LEU A 59 16.69 -7.47 -15.53
CA LEU A 59 16.66 -6.78 -14.25
C LEU A 59 18.07 -6.38 -13.82
N GLU A 60 18.35 -5.09 -13.70
CA GLU A 60 19.65 -4.57 -13.24
C GLU A 60 19.78 -4.65 -11.72
N CYS A 61 20.90 -5.19 -11.23
CA CYS A 61 21.22 -5.22 -9.80
C CYS A 61 21.83 -3.88 -9.35
N LEU A 62 21.09 -3.06 -8.60
CA LEU A 62 21.50 -1.70 -8.18
C LEU A 62 22.88 -1.60 -7.50
N VAL A 63 23.42 -2.69 -6.95
CA VAL A 63 24.72 -2.71 -6.25
C VAL A 63 25.90 -2.80 -7.24
N CYS A 64 25.72 -3.37 -8.42
CA CYS A 64 26.79 -3.59 -9.40
C CYS A 64 26.44 -3.16 -10.84
N TYR A 65 25.21 -2.71 -11.09
CA TYR A 65 24.70 -2.26 -12.39
C TYR A 65 24.80 -3.31 -13.52
N GLU A 66 24.82 -4.59 -13.13
CA GLU A 66 24.81 -5.73 -14.06
C GLU A 66 23.43 -6.39 -14.09
N HIS A 67 23.06 -6.94 -15.24
CA HIS A 67 21.81 -7.69 -15.43
C HIS A 67 21.85 -9.04 -14.70
N ILE A 68 20.79 -9.32 -13.94
CA ILE A 68 20.58 -10.57 -13.21
C ILE A 68 20.17 -11.68 -14.19
N LYS A 69 21.01 -12.72 -14.31
CA LYS A 69 20.76 -13.86 -15.21
C LYS A 69 20.01 -15.00 -14.50
N GLN A 70 19.29 -15.78 -15.30
CA GLN A 70 18.51 -16.94 -14.82
C GLN A 70 19.34 -17.99 -14.07
N SER A 71 20.62 -18.11 -14.41
CA SER A 71 21.58 -19.05 -13.80
C SER A 71 22.29 -18.51 -12.55
N GLU A 72 22.00 -17.27 -12.12
CA GLU A 72 22.66 -16.65 -10.97
C GLU A 72 21.83 -16.77 -9.68
N TYR A 73 22.52 -16.69 -8.55
CA TYR A 73 21.88 -16.71 -7.24
C TYR A 73 21.46 -15.31 -6.83
N VAL A 74 20.22 -15.17 -6.39
CA VAL A 74 19.59 -13.90 -6.05
C VAL A 74 19.13 -13.86 -4.60
N TRP A 75 18.84 -12.66 -4.14
CA TRP A 75 18.15 -12.37 -2.89
C TRP A 75 17.09 -11.30 -3.16
N SER A 76 15.95 -11.40 -2.48
CA SER A 76 14.89 -10.39 -2.52
C SER A 76 14.63 -9.82 -1.14
N CYS A 77 14.47 -8.49 -1.03
CA CYS A 77 14.09 -7.87 0.24
C CYS A 77 12.66 -8.25 0.65
N ASN A 78 12.45 -8.63 1.91
CA ASN A 78 11.11 -9.02 2.40
C ASN A 78 10.13 -7.85 2.58
N ASN A 79 10.62 -6.61 2.65
CA ASN A 79 9.80 -5.40 2.69
C ASN A 79 9.49 -4.86 1.27
N CYS A 80 10.52 -4.51 0.48
CA CYS A 80 10.33 -3.87 -0.83
C CYS A 80 10.35 -4.82 -2.04
N TYR A 81 10.70 -6.09 -1.85
CA TYR A 81 10.79 -7.12 -2.91
C TYR A 81 11.76 -6.83 -4.05
N HIS A 82 12.63 -5.83 -3.93
CA HIS A 82 13.69 -5.59 -4.89
C HIS A 82 14.68 -6.77 -4.90
N VAL A 83 15.04 -7.26 -6.09
CA VAL A 83 15.87 -8.46 -6.29
C VAL A 83 17.28 -8.05 -6.67
N LEU A 84 18.28 -8.67 -6.04
CA LEU A 84 19.71 -8.39 -6.21
C LEU A 84 20.49 -9.69 -6.31
N HIS A 85 21.69 -9.66 -6.90
CA HIS A 85 22.60 -10.81 -6.81
C HIS A 85 22.94 -11.10 -5.35
N LEU A 86 22.87 -12.38 -4.95
CA LEU A 86 23.25 -12.84 -3.60
C LEU A 86 24.69 -12.42 -3.25
N LYS A 87 25.61 -12.57 -4.22
CA LYS A 87 27.03 -12.14 -4.12
C LYS A 87 27.19 -10.65 -3.80
N CYS A 88 26.29 -9.80 -4.30
CA CYS A 88 26.36 -8.34 -4.14
C CYS A 88 25.74 -7.91 -2.81
N ILE A 89 24.55 -8.41 -2.46
CA ILE A 89 23.91 -8.06 -1.19
C ILE A 89 24.69 -8.59 0.02
N LYS A 90 25.33 -9.77 -0.09
CA LYS A 90 26.20 -10.33 0.95
C LYS A 90 27.43 -9.46 1.23
N LYS A 91 28.03 -8.87 0.17
CA LYS A 91 29.11 -7.87 0.32
C LYS A 91 28.58 -6.57 0.93
N TRP A 92 27.48 -6.04 0.40
CA TRP A 92 26.83 -4.82 0.89
C TRP A 92 26.48 -4.90 2.38
N ALA A 93 25.81 -5.97 2.80
CA ALA A 93 25.44 -6.22 4.19
C ALA A 93 26.69 -6.23 5.09
N LYS A 94 27.76 -6.93 4.66
CA LYS A 94 29.01 -6.98 5.42
C LYS A 94 29.67 -5.60 5.58
N SER A 95 29.67 -4.77 4.53
CA SER A 95 30.28 -3.43 4.56
C SER A 95 29.42 -2.30 5.14
N SER A 96 28.10 -2.49 5.26
CA SER A 96 27.15 -1.46 5.73
C SER A 96 26.58 -1.73 7.13
N GLN A 97 27.20 -2.63 7.89
CA GLN A 97 26.78 -2.98 9.24
C GLN A 97 26.97 -1.84 10.24
N SER A 98 25.97 -1.65 11.08
CA SER A 98 25.91 -0.75 12.24
C SER A 98 25.13 -1.48 13.33
N GLU A 99 25.75 -1.67 14.49
CA GLU A 99 25.13 -2.31 15.67
C GLU A 99 24.52 -3.71 15.34
N ASN A 100 25.28 -4.55 14.62
CA ASN A 100 24.86 -5.87 14.12
C ASN A 100 23.62 -5.87 13.21
N SER A 101 23.25 -4.71 12.68
CA SER A 101 22.18 -4.54 11.70
C SER A 101 22.71 -3.91 10.42
N TRP A 102 22.04 -4.11 9.29
CA TRP A 102 22.38 -3.46 8.01
C TRP A 102 21.09 -3.02 7.30
N LYS A 103 21.21 -2.09 6.35
CA LYS A 103 20.07 -1.48 5.67
C LYS A 103 19.99 -1.92 4.21
N CYS A 104 18.80 -2.35 3.79
CA CYS A 104 18.52 -2.70 2.40
C CYS A 104 18.85 -1.51 1.48
N PRO A 105 19.69 -1.66 0.44
CA PRO A 105 20.10 -0.53 -0.38
C PRO A 105 18.96 0.03 -1.27
N ALA A 106 17.86 -0.71 -1.47
CA ALA A 106 16.70 -0.24 -2.22
C ALA A 106 15.70 0.58 -1.37
N CYS A 107 15.39 0.14 -0.15
CA CYS A 107 14.32 0.74 0.69
C CYS A 107 14.74 1.13 2.10
N ARG A 108 16.01 0.91 2.48
CA ARG A 108 16.60 1.19 3.80
C ARG A 108 15.99 0.42 4.99
N ASP A 109 15.16 -0.58 4.70
CA ASP A 109 14.65 -1.56 5.67
C ASP A 109 15.79 -2.24 6.43
N ILE A 110 15.62 -2.44 7.74
CA ILE A 110 16.68 -2.92 8.63
C ILE A 110 16.64 -4.45 8.70
N SER A 111 17.79 -5.08 8.50
CA SER A 111 17.97 -6.53 8.59
C SER A 111 19.11 -6.87 9.55
N PHE A 112 18.91 -7.89 10.38
CA PHE A 112 19.89 -8.38 11.36
C PHE A 112 20.66 -9.62 10.87
N LEU A 113 20.20 -10.25 9.78
CA LEU A 113 20.80 -11.44 9.20
C LEU A 113 21.44 -11.10 7.86
N ILE A 114 22.66 -11.59 7.64
CA ILE A 114 23.33 -11.49 6.34
C ILE A 114 22.88 -12.67 5.48
N PRO A 115 22.36 -12.46 4.27
CA PRO A 115 21.95 -13.55 3.39
C PRO A 115 23.19 -14.31 2.89
N GLU A 116 23.37 -15.52 3.40
CA GLU A 116 24.45 -16.44 3.02
C GLU A 116 24.01 -17.48 1.98
N GLU A 117 22.70 -17.73 1.89
CA GLU A 117 22.09 -18.88 1.19
C GLU A 117 21.12 -18.43 0.10
N TYR A 118 21.02 -19.22 -0.97
CA TYR A 118 20.10 -18.96 -2.08
C TYR A 118 18.78 -19.69 -1.88
N PHE A 119 17.68 -18.94 -1.81
CA PHE A 119 16.31 -19.46 -1.70
C PHE A 119 15.41 -18.90 -2.80
N CYS A 120 14.31 -19.61 -3.09
CA CYS A 120 13.22 -19.06 -3.89
C CYS A 120 12.49 -17.91 -3.18
N PHE A 121 11.70 -17.10 -3.91
CA PHE A 121 10.99 -15.93 -3.36
C PHE A 121 9.98 -16.20 -2.22
N CYS A 122 9.56 -17.45 -2.01
CA CYS A 122 8.73 -17.83 -0.86
C CYS A 122 9.52 -18.50 0.28
N GLU A 123 10.86 -18.46 0.23
CA GLU A 123 11.82 -18.96 1.24
C GLU A 123 11.76 -20.47 1.55
N LYS A 124 10.88 -21.24 0.89
CA LYS A 124 10.65 -22.67 1.18
C LYS A 124 11.62 -23.65 0.54
N ARG A 125 12.23 -23.33 -0.61
CA ARG A 125 13.21 -24.19 -1.30
C ARG A 125 14.56 -23.48 -1.38
N LYS A 126 15.58 -24.06 -0.75
CA LYS A 126 16.99 -23.73 -0.97
C LYS A 126 17.40 -24.21 -2.36
N MET A 127 18.19 -23.40 -3.08
CA MET A 127 18.69 -23.68 -4.44
C MET A 127 17.58 -24.22 -5.37
N PRO A 128 16.53 -23.43 -5.68
CA PRO A 128 15.45 -23.88 -6.53
C PRO A 128 15.96 -24.25 -7.93
N GLU A 129 15.62 -25.46 -8.39
CA GLU A 129 15.83 -25.89 -9.76
C GLU A 129 15.06 -24.99 -10.73
N TRP A 130 15.70 -24.59 -11.82
CA TRP A 130 15.07 -23.75 -12.83
C TRP A 130 14.27 -24.57 -13.84
N ASN A 131 12.99 -24.24 -13.97
CA ASN A 131 12.08 -24.78 -14.96
C ASN A 131 11.61 -23.66 -15.90
N ARG A 132 11.64 -23.90 -17.21
CA ARG A 132 11.20 -22.93 -18.25
C ARG A 132 9.73 -22.53 -18.15
N ARG A 133 8.90 -23.31 -17.44
CA ARG A 133 7.46 -23.04 -17.24
C ARG A 133 7.18 -22.15 -16.03
N ASP A 134 8.12 -22.07 -15.09
CA ASP A 134 7.97 -21.34 -13.84
C ASP A 134 8.66 -19.97 -13.94
N VAL A 135 8.30 -19.05 -13.03
CA VAL A 135 9.01 -17.77 -12.92
C VAL A 135 10.45 -18.02 -12.46
N VAL A 136 11.42 -17.41 -13.11
CA VAL A 136 12.85 -17.55 -12.78
C VAL A 136 13.10 -17.28 -11.28
N HIS A 137 13.95 -18.07 -10.64
CA HIS A 137 14.21 -18.09 -9.19
C HIS A 137 13.02 -18.46 -8.29
N SER A 138 11.90 -18.93 -8.85
CA SER A 138 10.77 -19.49 -8.09
C SER A 138 10.86 -21.01 -7.99
N CYS A 139 10.12 -21.61 -7.05
CA CYS A 139 10.17 -23.07 -6.81
C CYS A 139 9.01 -23.86 -7.44
N GLY A 140 8.19 -23.25 -8.30
CA GLY A 140 6.97 -23.82 -8.90
C GLY A 140 5.78 -23.99 -7.92
N GLU A 141 6.05 -24.37 -6.67
CA GLU A 141 5.03 -24.60 -5.64
C GLU A 141 4.17 -23.36 -5.27
N ILE A 142 2.99 -23.60 -4.69
CA ILE A 142 2.14 -22.56 -4.06
C ILE A 142 2.98 -21.72 -3.09
N CYS A 143 2.89 -20.39 -3.18
CA CYS A 143 3.68 -19.43 -2.42
C CYS A 143 3.53 -19.59 -0.91
N GLY A 144 2.30 -19.57 -0.38
CA GLY A 144 2.02 -19.79 1.04
C GLY A 144 2.50 -18.69 2.00
N ARG A 145 3.10 -17.59 1.52
CA ARG A 145 3.40 -16.41 2.35
C ARG A 145 2.10 -15.83 2.94
N ASN A 146 2.18 -15.26 4.14
CA ASN A 146 1.04 -14.57 4.75
C ASN A 146 0.67 -13.34 3.92
N LEU A 147 -0.63 -13.09 3.75
CA LEU A 147 -1.12 -11.85 3.14
C LEU A 147 -1.13 -10.73 4.20
N SER A 148 0.06 -10.36 4.70
CA SER A 148 0.28 -9.55 5.91
C SER A 148 -0.30 -8.13 5.92
N LYS A 149 -0.96 -7.68 4.85
CA LYS A 149 -1.72 -6.43 4.82
C LYS A 149 -3.09 -6.63 5.49
N ASN A 150 -3.43 -5.77 6.46
CA ASN A 150 -4.74 -5.67 7.11
C ASN A 150 -5.18 -6.86 7.99
N ASN A 151 -4.32 -7.36 8.90
CA ASN A 151 -4.62 -8.45 9.86
C ASN A 151 -5.23 -9.72 9.23
N CYS A 152 -4.88 -10.00 7.98
CA CYS A 152 -5.39 -11.15 7.25
C CYS A 152 -4.67 -12.43 7.67
N THR A 153 -5.43 -13.44 8.12
CA THR A 153 -4.91 -14.77 8.49
C THR A 153 -4.70 -15.70 7.28
N HIS A 154 -5.14 -15.29 6.08
CA HIS A 154 -5.08 -16.11 4.87
C HIS A 154 -3.67 -16.17 4.26
N LYS A 155 -3.37 -17.30 3.63
CA LYS A 155 -2.12 -17.57 2.91
C LYS A 155 -2.26 -17.21 1.43
N CYS A 156 -1.15 -16.84 0.79
CA CYS A 156 -1.10 -16.64 -0.66
C CYS A 156 -1.24 -17.98 -1.40
N ILE A 157 -2.28 -18.09 -2.24
CA ILE A 157 -2.59 -19.29 -3.05
C ILE A 157 -1.96 -19.30 -4.45
N LEU A 158 -1.33 -18.20 -4.87
CA LEU A 158 -0.59 -18.16 -6.14
C LEU A 158 0.66 -19.03 -6.06
N LEU A 159 1.20 -19.46 -7.21
CA LEU A 159 2.53 -20.08 -7.29
C LEU A 159 3.61 -19.12 -6.77
N CYS A 160 4.77 -19.65 -6.39
CA CYS A 160 5.93 -18.88 -5.95
C CYS A 160 6.26 -17.78 -6.97
N HIS A 161 6.36 -16.54 -6.50
CA HIS A 161 6.41 -15.35 -7.35
C HIS A 161 7.30 -14.25 -6.73
N PRO A 162 7.97 -13.41 -7.55
CA PRO A 162 8.64 -12.19 -7.07
C PRO A 162 7.62 -11.13 -6.66
N GLY A 163 8.06 -10.08 -5.97
CA GLY A 163 7.17 -8.99 -5.57
C GLY A 163 6.24 -9.33 -4.40
N SER A 164 5.45 -8.33 -3.98
CA SER A 164 4.46 -8.47 -2.92
C SER A 164 3.32 -9.42 -3.30
N CYS A 165 2.74 -10.10 -2.30
CA CYS A 165 1.53 -10.91 -2.53
C CYS A 165 0.33 -10.00 -2.83
N PRO A 166 -0.64 -10.45 -3.67
CA PRO A 166 -1.84 -9.68 -3.98
C PRO A 166 -2.72 -9.46 -2.74
N GLN A 167 -3.68 -8.55 -2.85
CA GLN A 167 -4.70 -8.37 -1.82
C GLN A 167 -5.55 -9.64 -1.64
N CYS A 168 -6.02 -9.89 -0.42
CA CYS A 168 -6.75 -11.11 -0.11
C CYS A 168 -8.16 -11.10 -0.73
N VAL A 169 -8.42 -12.08 -1.60
CA VAL A 169 -9.71 -12.30 -2.27
C VAL A 169 -10.62 -13.31 -1.55
N ALA A 170 -10.23 -13.80 -0.37
CA ALA A 170 -11.07 -14.70 0.42
C ALA A 170 -12.33 -13.96 0.89
N MET A 171 -13.50 -14.58 0.75
CA MET A 171 -14.77 -14.07 1.25
C MET A 171 -14.87 -14.32 2.76
N VAL A 172 -15.19 -13.28 3.52
CA VAL A 172 -15.38 -13.34 4.97
C VAL A 172 -16.65 -12.61 5.37
N THR A 173 -17.34 -13.13 6.38
CA THR A 173 -18.45 -12.41 7.02
C THR A 173 -17.86 -11.32 7.91
N LYS A 174 -18.02 -10.06 7.49
CA LYS A 174 -17.74 -8.90 8.34
C LYS A 174 -19.00 -8.52 9.10
N TYR A 175 -18.83 -7.94 10.28
CA TYR A 175 -19.91 -7.47 11.15
C TYR A 175 -19.82 -5.95 11.32
N CYS A 176 -20.96 -5.31 11.59
CA CYS A 176 -20.99 -3.95 12.12
C CYS A 176 -20.38 -3.92 13.52
N GLY A 177 -19.87 -2.77 13.97
CA GLY A 177 -19.39 -2.58 15.35
C GLY A 177 -20.43 -2.92 16.43
N CYS A 178 -21.73 -2.85 16.10
CA CYS A 178 -22.82 -3.26 16.99
C CYS A 178 -23.12 -4.78 17.00
N GLY A 179 -22.48 -5.57 16.14
CA GLY A 179 -22.75 -7.01 15.94
C GLY A 179 -24.06 -7.35 15.21
N ARG A 180 -25.10 -6.49 15.27
CA ARG A 180 -26.47 -6.79 14.78
C ARG A 180 -26.60 -6.98 13.26
N MET A 181 -25.63 -6.51 12.46
CA MET A 181 -25.64 -6.64 10.99
C MET A 181 -24.34 -7.26 10.51
N SER A 182 -24.43 -8.21 9.59
CA SER A 182 -23.29 -8.84 8.92
C SER A 182 -23.43 -8.81 7.40
N LYS A 183 -22.29 -8.91 6.69
CA LYS A 183 -22.25 -9.01 5.23
C LYS A 183 -21.04 -9.82 4.80
N MET A 184 -21.22 -10.71 3.82
CA MET A 184 -20.10 -11.36 3.14
C MET A 184 -19.39 -10.36 2.24
N LEU A 185 -18.09 -10.16 2.47
CA LEU A 185 -17.23 -9.21 1.76
C LEU A 185 -15.85 -9.84 1.54
N LEU A 186 -15.08 -9.34 0.59
CA LEU A 186 -13.67 -9.71 0.48
C LEU A 186 -12.92 -9.34 1.77
N CYS A 187 -11.98 -10.18 2.19
CA CYS A 187 -11.16 -9.93 3.38
C CYS A 187 -10.42 -8.58 3.27
N SER A 188 -9.90 -8.27 2.08
CA SER A 188 -9.27 -6.98 1.74
C SER A 188 -10.23 -5.78 1.64
N ALA A 189 -11.56 -5.98 1.63
CA ALA A 189 -12.49 -4.85 1.52
C ALA A 189 -12.44 -3.97 2.78
N HIS A 190 -12.03 -2.71 2.64
CA HIS A 190 -12.01 -1.72 3.71
C HIS A 190 -13.39 -1.15 4.07
N GLN A 191 -14.48 -1.71 3.54
CA GLN A 191 -15.84 -1.28 3.83
C GLN A 191 -16.20 -1.56 5.30
N LEU A 192 -16.31 -0.49 6.09
CA LEU A 192 -16.94 -0.54 7.40
C LEU A 192 -18.45 -0.76 7.22
N LEU A 193 -18.99 -1.77 7.88
CA LEU A 193 -20.43 -1.96 7.96
C LEU A 193 -20.98 -0.99 9.01
N GLN A 194 -21.61 0.09 8.56
CA GLN A 194 -22.39 1.00 9.41
C GLN A 194 -23.83 0.49 9.45
N CYS A 195 -24.34 0.17 10.64
CA CYS A 195 -25.76 -0.09 10.81
C CYS A 195 -26.53 1.24 10.88
N VAL A 196 -27.77 1.23 10.41
CA VAL A 196 -28.70 2.37 10.56
C VAL A 196 -29.52 2.24 11.85
N SER A 197 -29.28 1.19 12.66
CA SER A 197 -29.97 0.99 13.94
C SER A 197 -29.66 2.14 14.90
N ILE A 198 -30.69 2.52 15.66
CA ILE A 198 -30.60 3.51 16.72
C ILE A 198 -29.70 2.99 17.84
N CYS A 199 -29.01 3.88 18.54
CA CYS A 199 -28.04 3.52 19.58
C CYS A 199 -28.72 2.89 20.81
N GLU A 200 -29.90 3.38 21.20
CA GLU A 200 -30.80 2.87 22.25
C GLU A 200 -30.22 2.86 23.68
N LYS A 201 -28.91 3.08 23.85
CA LYS A 201 -28.26 3.27 25.16
C LYS A 201 -28.90 4.42 25.93
N ASP A 202 -29.02 4.28 27.25
CA ASP A 202 -29.44 5.37 28.12
C ASP A 202 -28.51 6.58 28.01
N LEU A 203 -29.10 7.78 27.98
CA LEU A 203 -28.39 9.05 28.05
C LEU A 203 -28.02 9.37 29.49
N SER A 204 -27.05 10.26 29.69
CA SER A 204 -26.58 10.70 31.02
C SER A 204 -27.64 11.38 31.91
N CYS A 205 -28.84 11.64 31.38
CA CYS A 205 -29.99 12.08 32.16
C CYS A 205 -30.74 10.95 32.90
N GLY A 206 -30.51 9.68 32.54
CA GLY A 206 -31.16 8.51 33.15
C GLY A 206 -32.66 8.34 32.86
N LYS A 207 -33.29 9.27 32.13
CA LYS A 207 -34.72 9.25 31.76
C LYS A 207 -34.98 8.96 30.28
N HIS A 208 -33.99 9.15 29.40
CA HIS A 208 -34.15 9.07 27.95
C HIS A 208 -33.04 8.23 27.29
N THR A 209 -33.36 7.58 26.17
CA THR A 209 -32.43 6.75 25.37
C THR A 209 -31.90 7.48 24.15
N CYS A 210 -30.71 7.10 23.70
CA CYS A 210 -30.01 7.74 22.59
C CYS A 210 -30.67 7.42 21.23
N GLN A 211 -31.40 8.39 20.68
CA GLN A 211 -32.07 8.31 19.38
C GLN A 211 -31.13 8.48 18.16
N ARG A 212 -29.84 8.68 18.39
CA ARG A 212 -28.84 8.84 17.31
C ARG A 212 -28.57 7.49 16.65
N LYS A 213 -28.20 7.50 15.36
CA LYS A 213 -27.67 6.31 14.67
C LYS A 213 -26.49 5.74 15.45
N TYR A 214 -26.32 4.42 15.45
CA TYR A 214 -25.25 3.75 16.17
C TYR A 214 -23.88 4.42 15.96
N HIS A 215 -23.24 4.73 17.08
CA HIS A 215 -21.94 5.38 17.13
C HIS A 215 -21.04 4.64 18.12
N GLN A 216 -19.74 4.64 17.84
CA GLN A 216 -18.72 4.18 18.78
C GLN A 216 -18.47 5.28 19.83
N GLY A 217 -18.34 4.92 21.10
CA GLY A 217 -18.12 5.87 22.21
C GLY A 217 -19.37 6.14 23.06
N GLU A 218 -19.24 7.15 23.92
CA GLU A 218 -20.28 7.63 24.83
C GLU A 218 -21.38 8.42 24.08
N CYS A 219 -22.57 8.46 24.67
CA CYS A 219 -23.68 9.26 24.15
C CYS A 219 -23.51 10.74 24.53
N GLY A 220 -23.97 11.63 23.66
CA GLY A 220 -23.99 13.07 23.95
C GLY A 220 -25.00 13.47 25.04
N PRO A 221 -25.11 14.77 25.35
CA PRO A 221 -26.13 15.27 26.26
C PRO A 221 -27.54 14.97 25.73
N CYS A 222 -28.52 15.04 26.63
CA CYS A 222 -29.93 14.91 26.27
C CYS A 222 -30.42 16.21 25.62
N ASP A 223 -30.98 16.09 24.41
CA ASP A 223 -31.50 17.22 23.63
C ASP A 223 -32.98 17.53 23.96
N GLU A 224 -33.66 16.63 24.70
CA GLU A 224 -35.06 16.79 25.16
C GLU A 224 -35.22 17.84 26.28
N THR A 225 -36.44 18.38 26.42
CA THR A 225 -36.85 19.25 27.54
C THR A 225 -37.77 18.52 28.53
N VAL A 226 -37.73 18.92 29.81
CA VAL A 226 -38.59 18.41 30.88
C VAL A 226 -39.49 19.54 31.38
N ARG A 227 -40.79 19.27 31.51
CA ARG A 227 -41.75 20.21 32.10
C ARG A 227 -41.72 20.11 33.63
N GLN A 228 -41.39 21.20 34.30
CA GLN A 228 -41.43 21.30 35.76
C GLN A 228 -42.64 22.10 36.22
N THR A 229 -43.25 21.68 37.34
CA THR A 229 -44.35 22.41 38.00
C THR A 229 -43.86 23.03 39.29
N CYS A 230 -44.23 24.28 39.56
CA CYS A 230 -43.86 24.93 40.82
C CYS A 230 -44.54 24.20 41.99
N PHE A 231 -43.89 24.09 43.15
CA PHE A 231 -44.50 23.46 44.34
C PHE A 231 -45.84 24.09 44.77
N CYS A 232 -46.13 25.34 44.40
CA CYS A 232 -47.42 25.96 44.64
C CYS A 232 -48.51 25.61 43.60
N GLY A 233 -48.20 24.81 42.58
CA GLY A 233 -49.11 24.39 41.49
C GLY A 233 -49.43 25.46 40.43
N LYS A 234 -49.11 26.74 40.68
CA LYS A 234 -49.61 27.88 39.87
C LYS A 234 -48.82 28.20 38.60
N LYS A 235 -47.62 27.63 38.42
CA LYS A 235 -46.71 27.92 37.30
C LYS A 235 -46.04 26.65 36.82
N THR A 236 -45.86 26.52 35.51
CA THR A 236 -45.04 25.46 34.89
C THR A 236 -44.00 26.08 33.97
N GLN A 237 -42.82 25.47 33.89
CA GLN A 237 -41.73 25.87 33.00
C GLN A 237 -41.17 24.66 32.25
N GLU A 238 -40.53 24.88 31.11
CA GLU A 238 -39.81 23.85 30.36
C GLU A 238 -38.31 24.13 30.46
N VAL A 239 -37.52 23.12 30.83
CA VAL A 239 -36.07 23.24 31.01
C VAL A 239 -35.34 22.10 30.28
N PRO A 240 -34.09 22.31 29.81
CA PRO A 240 -33.31 21.24 29.19
C PRO A 240 -33.10 20.05 30.12
N CYS A 241 -33.27 18.83 29.60
CA CYS A 241 -33.10 17.61 30.37
C CYS A 241 -31.62 17.40 30.75
N ARG A 242 -31.36 17.23 32.04
CA ARG A 242 -30.03 16.98 32.62
C ARG A 242 -30.17 15.94 33.75
N ALA A 243 -29.04 15.40 34.20
CA ALA A 243 -29.01 14.58 35.41
C ALA A 243 -29.64 15.35 36.58
N ASN A 244 -30.48 14.67 37.36
CA ASN A 244 -31.15 15.18 38.57
C ASN A 244 -32.18 16.31 38.36
N VAL A 245 -32.74 16.50 37.15
CA VAL A 245 -33.89 17.40 36.95
C VAL A 245 -35.17 16.75 37.50
N THR A 246 -35.68 17.28 38.61
CA THR A 246 -36.96 16.92 39.23
C THR A 246 -38.14 17.55 38.51
N ASP A 247 -39.30 16.89 38.55
CA ASP A 247 -40.51 17.37 37.88
C ASP A 247 -41.21 18.52 38.64
N MET A 248 -40.66 18.87 39.81
CA MET A 248 -41.07 20.01 40.64
C MET A 248 -39.91 20.97 40.90
N TYR A 249 -40.21 22.27 41.01
CA TYR A 249 -39.22 23.32 41.31
C TYR A 249 -39.75 24.34 42.33
N MET A 250 -38.84 24.91 43.12
CA MET A 250 -39.14 25.99 44.06
C MET A 250 -38.86 27.34 43.40
N PHE A 251 -39.84 28.24 43.41
CA PHE A 251 -39.59 29.68 43.24
C PHE A 251 -39.18 30.23 44.62
N LEU A 252 -37.95 30.74 44.73
CA LEU A 252 -37.53 31.63 45.83
C LEU A 252 -38.03 33.05 45.55
#